data_AF-A0A5B0IRT6-F1
#
_entry.id   AF-A0A5B0IRT6-F1
#
_cell.length_a   1.000
_cell.length_b   1.000
_cell.length_c   1.000
_cell.angle_alpha   90.00
_cell.angle_beta   90.00
_cell.angle_gamma   90.00
#
_symmetry.space_group_name_H-M   'P 1'
#
loop_
_entity.id
_entity.type
_entity.pdbx_description
1 polymer ?
#
loop_
_entity_poly.entity_id
_entity_poly.type
_entity_poly.pdbx_seq_one_letter_code
_entity_poly.pdbx_strand_id
1 'polypeptide(L)'
;MLRSVGAPGVAEVLSRVPVAPRDTTSTDGSLQTVNARRAATAAAATTERVRVALRALGDDVAPHLREAALLRLEYPSLSLAELGRLADPPLTKDTVAGRLRRLVRLSGVDGSDED
;
A
#
# COMPACT_ATOMS: atom_id res chain seq x y z
N MET A 1 14.54 36.64 -23.72
CA MET A 1 13.06 36.70 -23.53
C MET A 1 12.47 35.45 -24.16
N LEU A 2 12.01 34.51 -23.34
CA LEU A 2 11.30 33.29 -23.74
C LEU A 2 9.85 33.63 -24.09
N ARG A 3 9.37 33.17 -25.26
CA ARG A 3 7.97 33.20 -25.64
C ARG A 3 7.54 31.79 -26.04
N SER A 4 6.44 31.37 -25.41
CA SER A 4 5.68 30.13 -25.60
C SER A 4 5.19 29.92 -27.02
N VAL A 5 5.03 28.65 -27.42
CA VAL A 5 3.81 27.97 -27.93
C VAL A 5 4.33 26.63 -28.48
N GLY A 6 4.08 25.47 -27.87
CA GLY A 6 2.76 24.88 -27.64
C GLY A 6 2.42 24.00 -28.86
N ALA A 7 2.95 22.78 -28.93
CA ALA A 7 2.63 21.82 -29.99
C ALA A 7 1.31 21.10 -29.65
N PRO A 8 0.22 21.29 -30.41
CA PRO A 8 -0.98 20.48 -30.27
C PRO A 8 -0.84 19.27 -31.21
N GLY A 9 -0.77 18.05 -30.67
CA GLY A 9 -0.73 16.87 -31.54
C GLY A 9 -0.34 15.54 -30.93
N VAL A 10 -0.61 15.28 -29.63
CA VAL A 10 -0.43 13.93 -29.05
C VAL A 10 -1.73 13.31 -28.53
N ALA A 11 -2.88 13.85 -28.93
CA ALA A 11 -4.19 13.26 -28.60
C ALA A 11 -4.73 12.28 -29.66
N GLU A 12 -4.03 12.03 -30.78
CA GLU A 12 -4.58 11.24 -31.89
C GLU A 12 -3.63 10.12 -32.40
N VAL A 13 -3.05 9.31 -31.51
CA VAL A 13 -2.44 8.00 -31.88
C VAL A 13 -2.76 6.90 -30.86
N LEU A 14 -3.92 6.95 -30.18
CA LEU A 14 -4.36 5.86 -29.29
C LEU A 14 -5.77 5.36 -29.59
N SER A 15 -6.18 5.35 -30.86
CA SER A 15 -7.47 4.78 -31.25
C SER A 15 -7.36 3.94 -32.52
N ARG A 16 -6.62 2.81 -32.46
CA ARG A 16 -6.81 1.70 -33.42
C ARG A 16 -6.16 0.36 -33.04
N VAL A 17 -6.26 -0.03 -31.76
CA VAL A 17 -6.13 -1.44 -31.41
C VAL A 17 -7.36 -1.83 -30.59
N PRO A 18 -8.31 -2.60 -31.14
CA PRO A 18 -9.31 -3.24 -30.32
C PRO A 18 -8.57 -4.27 -29.47
N VAL A 19 -8.36 -3.97 -28.19
CA VAL A 19 -7.94 -4.96 -27.20
C VAL A 19 -9.15 -5.86 -27.00
N ALA A 20 -9.22 -6.95 -27.75
CA ALA A 20 -10.24 -7.97 -27.55
C ALA A 20 -10.19 -8.43 -26.08
N PRO A 21 -11.32 -8.50 -25.36
CA PRO A 21 -11.36 -9.11 -24.04
C PRO A 21 -10.95 -10.57 -24.21
N ARG A 22 -9.83 -10.94 -23.61
CA ARG A 22 -9.42 -12.35 -23.52
C ARG A 22 -10.47 -13.05 -22.66
N ASP A 23 -11.00 -14.18 -23.12
CA ASP A 23 -11.88 -15.03 -22.29
C ASP A 23 -11.08 -15.52 -21.07
N THR A 24 -11.31 -14.92 -19.89
CA THR A 24 -10.58 -15.20 -18.63
C THR A 24 -11.30 -16.21 -17.73
N THR A 25 -12.11 -17.12 -18.27
CA THR A 25 -13.05 -17.94 -17.49
C THR A 25 -12.44 -19.05 -16.62
N SER A 26 -11.12 -19.27 -16.61
CA SER A 26 -10.47 -20.28 -15.73
C SER A 26 -9.26 -19.77 -14.93
N THR A 27 -8.84 -18.52 -15.11
CA THR A 27 -7.64 -17.96 -14.46
C THR A 27 -7.97 -16.96 -13.35
N ASP A 28 -9.09 -16.25 -13.46
CA ASP A 28 -9.47 -15.21 -12.49
C ASP A 28 -9.70 -15.79 -11.08
N GLY A 29 -10.37 -16.93 -10.94
CA GLY A 29 -10.60 -17.56 -9.63
C GLY A 29 -9.31 -18.01 -8.92
N SER A 30 -8.35 -18.55 -9.68
CA SER A 30 -7.04 -18.97 -9.15
C SER A 30 -6.17 -17.76 -8.78
N LEU A 31 -6.13 -16.73 -9.64
CA LEU A 31 -5.37 -15.50 -9.37
C LEU A 31 -5.88 -14.75 -8.15
N GLN A 32 -7.21 -14.60 -8.00
CA GLN A 32 -7.78 -13.97 -6.81
C GLN A 32 -7.42 -14.73 -5.53
N THR A 33 -7.42 -16.05 -5.57
CA THR A 33 -7.03 -16.91 -4.43
C THR A 33 -5.53 -16.76 -4.10
N VAL A 34 -4.66 -16.73 -5.11
CA VAL A 34 -3.21 -16.50 -4.93
C VAL A 34 -2.93 -15.09 -4.40
N ASN A 35 -3.61 -14.08 -4.93
CA ASN A 35 -3.46 -12.69 -4.51
C ASN A 35 -3.95 -12.50 -3.06
N ALA A 36 -5.06 -13.12 -2.68
CA ALA A 36 -5.56 -13.10 -1.31
C ALA A 36 -4.55 -13.73 -0.33
N ARG A 37 -3.96 -14.89 -0.68
CA ARG A 37 -2.93 -15.53 0.16
C ARG A 37 -1.69 -14.65 0.30
N ARG A 38 -1.18 -14.10 -0.80
CA ARG A 38 -0.02 -13.19 -0.78
C ARG A 38 -0.31 -11.93 0.05
N ALA A 39 -1.50 -11.36 -0.08
CA ALA A 39 -1.92 -10.21 0.70
C ALA A 39 -1.99 -10.53 2.20
N ALA A 40 -2.53 -11.70 2.57
CA ALA A 40 -2.58 -12.14 3.96
C ALA A 40 -1.18 -12.35 4.56
N THR A 41 -0.26 -13.00 3.83
CA THR A 41 1.13 -13.16 4.27
C THR A 41 1.82 -11.81 4.43
N ALA A 42 1.67 -10.91 3.46
CA ALA A 42 2.24 -9.57 3.54
C ALA A 42 1.64 -8.74 4.70
N ALA A 43 0.35 -8.90 4.97
CA ALA A 43 -0.31 -8.26 6.10
C ALA A 43 0.25 -8.76 7.43
N ALA A 44 0.38 -10.08 7.61
CA ALA A 44 0.97 -10.69 8.80
C ALA A 44 2.41 -10.23 9.04
N ALA A 45 3.24 -10.24 8.00
CA ALA A 45 4.62 -9.75 8.08
C ALA A 45 4.69 -8.25 8.45
N THR A 46 3.81 -7.44 7.86
CA THR A 46 3.73 -6.00 8.19
C THR A 46 3.32 -5.80 9.66
N THR A 47 2.33 -6.55 10.15
CA THR A 47 1.87 -6.47 11.54
C THR A 47 3.00 -6.78 12.52
N GLU A 48 3.81 -7.82 12.28
CA GLU A 48 4.94 -8.13 13.16
C GLU A 48 6.00 -7.04 13.12
N ARG A 49 6.41 -6.58 11.93
CA ARG A 49 7.41 -5.49 11.83
C ARG A 49 6.96 -4.22 12.53
N VAL A 50 5.68 -3.87 12.39
CA VAL A 50 5.07 -2.71 13.08
C VAL A 50 5.09 -2.88 14.60
N ARG A 51 4.80 -4.08 15.09
CA ARG A 51 4.86 -4.41 16.53
C ARG A 51 6.28 -4.23 17.07
N VAL A 52 7.29 -4.74 16.37
CA VAL A 52 8.70 -4.57 16.74
C VAL A 52 9.08 -3.08 16.68
N ALA A 53 8.70 -2.38 15.61
CA ALA A 53 9.02 -0.97 15.42
C ALA A 53 8.46 -0.06 16.52
N LEU A 54 7.20 -0.27 16.94
CA LEU A 54 6.62 0.48 18.06
C LEU A 54 7.34 0.22 19.38
N ARG A 55 7.77 -1.02 19.64
CA ARG A 55 8.55 -1.33 20.86
C ARG A 55 9.93 -0.69 20.84
N ALA A 56 10.59 -0.69 19.68
CA ALA A 56 11.92 -0.11 19.52
C ALA A 56 11.92 1.42 19.65
N LEU A 57 10.91 2.10 19.10
CA LEU A 57 10.80 3.55 19.12
C LEU A 57 10.15 4.11 20.39
N GLY A 58 9.35 3.31 21.10
CA GLY A 58 8.70 3.74 22.35
C GLY A 58 7.83 4.99 22.19
N ASP A 59 8.07 5.99 23.04
CA ASP A 59 7.28 7.22 23.10
C ASP A 59 7.71 8.29 22.07
N ASP A 60 8.83 8.09 21.38
CA ASP A 60 9.34 9.02 20.36
C ASP A 60 8.61 8.91 19.01
N VAL A 61 7.62 8.01 18.90
CA VAL A 61 6.84 7.81 17.67
C VAL A 61 5.88 8.97 17.45
N ALA A 62 6.00 9.62 16.29
CA ALA A 62 5.06 10.66 15.87
C ALA A 62 3.59 10.15 15.91
N PRO A 63 2.62 10.96 16.42
CA PRO A 63 1.25 10.48 16.68
C PRO A 63 0.57 9.85 15.46
N HIS A 64 0.74 10.43 14.27
CA HIS A 64 0.15 9.91 13.04
C HIS A 64 0.73 8.56 12.59
N LEU A 65 1.98 8.23 12.96
CA LEU A 65 2.58 6.92 12.71
C LEU A 65 2.08 5.90 13.74
N ARG A 66 1.99 6.32 15.01
CA ARG A 66 1.44 5.49 16.09
C ARG A 66 -0.01 5.12 15.82
N GLU A 67 -0.84 6.05 15.39
CA GLU A 67 -2.24 5.81 15.01
C GLU A 67 -2.35 4.70 13.94
N ALA A 68 -1.61 4.82 12.83
CA ALA A 68 -1.62 3.82 11.78
C ALA A 68 -1.10 2.46 12.26
N ALA A 69 -0.10 2.47 13.15
CA ALA A 69 0.46 1.27 13.74
C ALA A 69 -0.55 0.54 14.64
N LEU A 70 -1.27 1.29 15.48
CA LEU A 70 -2.31 0.76 16.35
C LEU A 70 -3.44 0.16 15.53
N LEU A 71 -3.94 0.85 14.50
CA LEU A 71 -4.95 0.31 13.59
C LEU A 71 -4.51 -1.01 12.96
N ARG A 72 -3.25 -1.11 12.51
CA ARG A 72 -2.71 -2.36 11.95
C ARG A 72 -2.63 -3.49 12.98
N LEU A 73 -2.31 -3.19 14.24
CA LEU A 73 -2.21 -4.18 15.31
C LEU A 73 -3.58 -4.63 15.81
N GLU A 74 -4.54 -3.73 15.87
CA GLU A 74 -5.92 -3.97 16.29
C GLU A 74 -6.69 -4.77 15.22
N TYR A 75 -6.44 -4.46 13.94
CA TYR A 75 -7.13 -5.09 12.81
C TYR A 75 -6.14 -5.74 11.81
N PRO A 76 -5.43 -6.81 12.21
CA PRO A 76 -4.33 -7.39 11.41
C PRO A 76 -4.79 -8.07 10.12
N SER A 77 -6.05 -8.49 10.05
CA SER A 77 -6.66 -9.13 8.87
C SER A 77 -7.21 -8.14 7.85
N LEU A 78 -7.38 -6.87 8.22
CA LEU A 78 -7.93 -5.86 7.33
C LEU A 78 -6.91 -5.39 6.30
N SER A 79 -7.40 -5.11 5.09
CA SER A 79 -6.62 -4.48 4.04
C SER A 79 -6.25 -3.04 4.42
N LEU A 80 -5.20 -2.51 3.77
CA LEU A 80 -4.79 -1.10 3.94
C LEU A 80 -5.91 -0.09 3.67
N ALA A 81 -6.80 -0.39 2.72
CA ALA A 81 -7.93 0.46 2.40
C ALA A 81 -8.99 0.42 3.50
N GLU A 82 -9.22 -0.74 4.11
CA GLU A 82 -10.13 -0.89 5.26
C GLU A 82 -9.57 -0.18 6.50
N LEU A 83 -8.28 -0.34 6.79
CA LEU A 83 -7.62 0.41 7.87
C LEU A 83 -7.74 1.92 7.67
N GLY A 84 -7.59 2.39 6.43
CA GLY A 84 -7.75 3.80 6.09
C GLY A 84 -9.15 4.35 6.36
N ARG A 85 -10.20 3.52 6.19
CA ARG A 85 -11.59 3.91 6.51
C ARG A 85 -11.86 4.00 8.01
N LEU A 86 -11.09 3.30 8.84
CA LEU A 86 -11.21 3.33 10.30
C LEU A 86 -10.47 4.50 10.94
N ALA A 87 -9.54 5.13 10.22
CA ALA A 87 -8.82 6.31 10.71
C ALA A 87 -9.72 7.55 10.75
N ASP A 88 -9.43 8.46 11.68
CA ASP A 88 -10.12 9.75 11.79
C ASP A 88 -9.10 10.91 11.77
N PRO A 89 -8.97 11.64 10.64
CA PRO A 89 -9.81 11.56 9.43
C PRO A 89 -9.50 10.32 8.55
N PRO A 90 -10.44 9.88 7.69
CA PRO A 90 -10.23 8.75 6.79
C PRO A 90 -9.01 8.94 5.88
N LEU A 91 -8.22 7.88 5.74
CA LEU A 91 -6.99 7.86 4.97
C LEU A 91 -7.11 6.98 3.73
N THR A 92 -6.33 7.29 2.70
CA THR A 92 -6.15 6.40 1.55
C THR A 92 -5.26 5.21 1.90
N LYS A 93 -5.40 4.09 1.17
CA LYS A 93 -4.54 2.91 1.35
C LYS A 93 -3.04 3.26 1.28
N ASP A 94 -2.68 4.19 0.40
CA ASP A 94 -1.29 4.59 0.15
C ASP A 94 -0.73 5.43 1.30
N THR A 95 -1.58 6.25 1.92
CA THR A 95 -1.23 7.00 3.13
C THR A 95 -0.94 6.06 4.30
N VAL A 96 -1.82 5.07 4.53
CA VAL A 96 -1.58 4.03 5.55
C VAL A 96 -0.29 3.27 5.25
N ALA A 97 -0.10 2.82 4.02
CA ALA A 97 1.11 2.11 3.60
C ALA A 97 2.39 2.96 3.79
N GLY A 98 2.32 4.25 3.48
CA GLY A 98 3.41 5.20 3.67
C GLY A 98 3.78 5.37 5.15
N ARG A 99 2.78 5.53 6.03
CA ARG A 99 2.96 5.65 7.47
C ARG A 99 3.60 4.40 8.07
N LEU A 100 3.08 3.21 7.76
CA LEU A 100 3.62 1.95 8.28
C LEU A 100 5.06 1.70 7.80
N ARG A 101 5.36 1.94 6.52
CA ARG A 101 6.73 1.84 5.99
C ARG A 101 7.68 2.83 6.66
N ARG A 102 7.22 4.06 6.91
CA ARG A 102 8.04 5.08 7.59
C ARG A 102 8.36 4.68 9.02
N LEU A 103 7.38 4.17 9.75
CA LEU A 103 7.57 3.68 11.12
C LEU A 103 8.67 2.61 11.19
N VAL A 104 8.57 1.57 10.34
CA VAL A 104 9.55 0.47 10.31
C VAL A 104 10.95 0.96 9.93
N ARG A 105 11.06 1.90 8.98
CA ARG A 105 12.36 2.52 8.66
C ARG A 105 12.95 3.30 9.82
N LEU A 106 12.13 4.05 10.56
CA LEU A 106 12.60 4.85 11.69
C LEU A 106 13.10 3.97 12.84
N SER A 107 12.52 2.78 13.02
CA SER A 107 12.95 1.87 14.09
C SER A 107 14.26 1.14 13.79
N GLY A 108 14.84 1.28 12.60
CA GLY A 108 16.03 0.52 12.19
C GLY A 108 15.79 -0.98 12.14
N VAL A 109 14.53 -1.41 12.11
CA VAL A 109 14.16 -2.80 11.89
C VAL A 109 14.22 -2.99 10.39
N ASP A 110 15.43 -3.16 9.88
CA ASP A 110 15.60 -3.50 8.47
C ASP A 110 14.82 -4.78 8.20
N GLY A 111 14.03 -4.75 7.12
CA GLY A 111 13.36 -5.92 6.60
C GLY A 111 14.36 -6.82 5.89
N SER A 112 15.45 -7.18 6.56
CA SER A 112 16.41 -8.20 6.12
C SER A 112 15.70 -9.55 6.22
N ASP A 113 14.81 -9.81 5.27
CA ASP A 113 14.25 -11.10 4.88
C ASP A 113 13.51 -10.91 3.54
N GLU A 114 14.18 -10.30 2.57
CA GLU A 114 13.90 -10.51 1.14
C GLU A 114 15.20 -11.00 0.49
N ASP A 115 15.49 -12.29 0.68
CA ASP A 115 16.29 -13.12 -0.24
C ASP A 115 15.34 -13.77 -1.27
#